data_AF-A0A416E8R7-F1
#
_entry.id   AF-A0A416E8R7-F1
#
_cell.length_a   1.000
_cell.length_b   1.000
_cell.length_c   1.000
_cell.angle_alpha   90.00
_cell.angle_beta   90.00
_cell.angle_gamma   90.00
#
_symmetry.space_group_name_H-M   'P 1'
#
loop_
_entity.id
_entity.type
_entity.pdbx_description
1 polymer ?
#
loop_
_entity_poly.entity_id
_entity_poly.type
_entity_poly.pdbx_seq_one_letter_code
_entity_poly.pdbx_strand_id
1 'polypeptide(L)'
;MEEINIKTLLPVGEKLKPLLSKSCISESDLKGILAERGVFMGDNSKQMSIPLLTLSIISPKEFEKLQEFQKTKEDSVKFRTSKIESSTNENLNDIVPLSLIEPQK
;
A
#
# COMPACT_ATOMS: atom_id res chain seq x y z
N MET A 1 7.79 27.59 -3.94
CA MET A 1 6.94 26.46 -4.40
C MET A 1 5.54 26.76 -3.90
N GLU A 2 4.57 26.79 -4.80
CA GLU A 2 3.19 27.11 -4.45
C GLU A 2 2.57 25.86 -3.78
N GLU A 3 2.33 25.92 -2.48
CA GLU A 3 1.63 24.86 -1.74
C GLU A 3 0.18 24.83 -2.22
N ILE A 4 -0.15 23.80 -3.01
CA ILE A 4 -1.51 23.57 -3.45
C ILE A 4 -2.30 23.12 -2.23
N ASN A 5 -3.32 23.87 -1.87
CA ASN A 5 -4.27 23.46 -0.84
C ASN A 5 -5.10 22.28 -1.37
N ILE A 6 -4.59 21.07 -1.16
CA ILE A 6 -5.17 19.79 -1.59
C ILE A 6 -6.55 19.50 -0.99
N LYS A 7 -7.00 20.27 0.01
CA LYS A 7 -8.35 20.17 0.57
C LYS A 7 -9.39 20.97 -0.21
N THR A 8 -8.96 21.99 -0.95
CA THR A 8 -9.85 22.88 -1.72
C THR A 8 -9.69 22.71 -3.24
N LEU A 9 -8.55 22.19 -3.69
CA LEU A 9 -8.23 22.04 -5.11
C LEU A 9 -7.66 20.65 -5.39
N LEU A 10 -8.19 20.00 -6.43
CA LEU A 10 -7.71 18.71 -6.91
C LEU A 10 -6.42 18.86 -7.71
N PRO A 11 -5.30 18.23 -7.30
CA PRO A 11 -4.06 18.31 -8.07
C PRO A 11 -4.18 17.47 -9.36
N VAL A 12 -3.82 18.09 -10.48
CA VAL A 12 -3.85 17.48 -11.82
C VAL A 12 -2.50 17.60 -12.51
N GLY A 13 -2.23 16.70 -13.46
CA GLY A 13 -1.01 16.75 -14.26
C GLY A 13 0.25 16.72 -13.38
N GLU A 14 1.24 17.56 -13.70
CA GLU A 14 2.54 17.54 -13.01
C GLU A 14 2.47 17.76 -11.50
N LYS A 15 1.44 18.46 -11.01
CA LYS A 15 1.21 18.70 -9.59
C LYS A 15 0.87 17.42 -8.82
N LEU A 16 0.41 16.38 -9.53
CA LEU A 16 0.08 15.06 -8.99
C LEU A 16 1.30 14.13 -8.95
N LYS A 17 2.26 14.27 -9.87
CA LYS A 17 3.49 13.47 -9.90
C LYS A 17 4.19 13.38 -8.54
N PRO A 18 4.50 14.48 -7.82
CA PRO A 18 5.18 14.38 -6.54
C PRO A 18 4.34 13.67 -5.47
N LEU A 19 3.00 13.68 -5.58
CA LEU A 19 2.14 12.93 -4.66
C LEU A 19 2.20 11.42 -4.95
N LEU A 20 2.16 11.02 -6.22
CA LEU A 20 2.23 9.61 -6.64
C LEU A 20 3.64 9.01 -6.49
N SER A 21 4.68 9.83 -6.65
CA SER A 21 6.08 9.41 -6.52
C SER A 21 6.54 9.25 -5.07
N LYS A 22 5.75 9.69 -4.08
CA LYS A 22 6.07 9.47 -2.67
C LYS A 22 6.13 7.97 -2.36
N SER A 23 7.07 7.59 -1.49
CA SER A 23 7.32 6.19 -1.12
C SER A 23 6.10 5.51 -0.46
N CYS A 24 5.16 6.30 0.07
CA CYS A 24 3.98 5.79 0.77
C CYS A 24 3.01 5.04 -0.16
N ILE A 25 2.91 5.39 -1.43
CA ILE A 25 1.98 4.70 -2.35
C ILE A 25 2.70 3.50 -2.96
N SER A 26 2.12 2.29 -2.88
CA SER A 26 2.69 1.09 -3.49
C SER A 26 2.29 0.96 -4.96
N GLU A 27 3.04 0.16 -5.71
CA GLU A 27 2.69 -0.26 -7.08
C GLU A 27 1.30 -0.91 -7.14
N SER A 28 0.97 -1.76 -6.17
CA SER A 28 -0.34 -2.38 -6.03
C SER A 28 -1.47 -1.37 -5.89
N ASP A 29 -1.24 -0.28 -5.15
CA ASP A 29 -2.25 0.76 -4.90
C ASP A 29 -2.54 1.54 -6.20
N LEU A 30 -1.49 1.92 -6.93
CA LEU A 30 -1.61 2.57 -8.24
C LEU A 30 -2.32 1.67 -9.25
N LYS A 31 -1.98 0.38 -9.25
CA LYS A 31 -2.63 -0.63 -10.09
C LYS A 31 -4.10 -0.80 -9.73
N GLY A 32 -4.45 -0.80 -8.45
CA GLY A 32 -5.85 -0.89 -8.01
C GLY A 32 -6.70 0.24 -8.58
N ILE A 33 -6.19 1.48 -8.54
CA ILE A 33 -6.87 2.65 -9.10
C ILE A 33 -7.00 2.53 -10.63
N LEU A 34 -5.94 2.10 -11.31
CA LEU A 34 -5.99 1.89 -12.76
C LEU A 34 -6.95 0.75 -13.14
N ALA A 35 -7.00 -0.32 -12.36
CA ALA A 35 -7.92 -1.44 -12.58
C ALA A 35 -9.38 -1.05 -12.34
N GLU A 36 -9.67 -0.18 -11.37
CA GLU A 36 -11.01 0.40 -11.18
C GLU A 36 -11.47 1.20 -12.41
N ARG A 37 -10.52 1.77 -13.18
CA ARG A 37 -10.77 2.41 -14.47
C ARG A 37 -10.83 1.44 -15.65
N GLY A 38 -10.63 0.14 -15.43
CA GLY A 38 -10.54 -0.87 -16.46
C GLY A 38 -9.18 -0.95 -17.18
N VAL A 39 -8.14 -0.29 -16.65
CA VAL A 39 -6.78 -0.31 -17.21
C VAL A 39 -5.94 -1.36 -16.49
N PHE A 40 -5.59 -2.43 -17.21
CA PHE A 40 -4.76 -3.52 -16.71
C PHE A 40 -3.40 -3.50 -17.39
N MET A 41 -2.34 -3.39 -16.60
CA MET A 41 -0.96 -3.41 -17.09
C MET A 41 -0.30 -4.75 -16.71
N GLY A 42 0.48 -5.31 -17.64
CA GLY A 42 1.29 -6.50 -17.38
C GLY A 42 2.54 -6.20 -16.55
N ASP A 43 3.07 -4.98 -16.66
CA ASP A 43 4.13 -4.44 -15.82
C ASP A 43 3.53 -3.60 -14.68
N ASN A 44 3.96 -3.86 -13.44
CA ASN A 44 3.50 -3.18 -12.25
C ASN A 44 4.39 -1.99 -11.86
N SER A 45 5.40 -1.65 -12.66
CA SER A 45 6.33 -0.57 -12.33
C SER A 45 5.62 0.77 -12.08
N LYS A 46 6.04 1.48 -11.03
CA LYS A 46 5.59 2.86 -10.78
C LYS A 46 5.88 3.78 -11.97
N GLN A 47 6.94 3.49 -12.72
CA GLN A 47 7.39 4.28 -13.86
C GLN A 47 6.35 4.36 -14.98
N MET A 48 5.55 3.30 -15.17
CA MET A 48 4.46 3.28 -16.15
C MET A 48 3.14 3.78 -15.54
N SER A 49 2.88 3.42 -14.28
CA SER A 49 1.64 3.75 -13.58
C SER A 49 1.47 5.26 -13.31
N ILE A 50 2.56 5.94 -12.92
CA ILE A 50 2.53 7.37 -12.55
C ILE A 50 2.18 8.26 -13.75
N PRO A 51 2.83 8.13 -14.93
CA PRO A 51 2.43 8.89 -16.12
C PRO A 51 0.98 8.64 -16.52
N LEU A 52 0.50 7.39 -16.48
CA LEU A 52 -0.88 7.06 -16.82
C LEU A 52 -1.89 7.79 -15.93
N LEU A 53 -1.69 7.74 -14.61
CA LEU A 53 -2.56 8.44 -13.65
C LEU A 53 -2.45 9.96 -13.78
N THR A 54 -1.27 10.46 -14.12
CA THR A 54 -1.01 11.89 -14.35
C THR A 54 -1.74 12.41 -15.59
N LEU A 55 -1.69 11.66 -16.69
CA LEU A 55 -2.30 12.00 -17.97
C LEU A 55 -3.81 11.83 -17.95
N SER A 56 -4.30 10.81 -17.24
CA SER A 56 -5.72 10.45 -17.27
C SER A 56 -6.59 11.36 -16.39
N ILE A 57 -6.02 12.34 -15.68
CA ILE A 57 -6.66 13.18 -14.66
C ILE A 57 -7.25 12.31 -13.54
N ILE A 58 -7.20 12.78 -12.29
CA ILE A 58 -7.76 12.05 -11.15
C ILE A 58 -9.09 12.65 -10.76
N SER A 59 -10.07 11.82 -10.41
CA SER A 59 -11.33 12.28 -9.83
C SER A 59 -11.18 12.52 -8.32
N PRO A 60 -12.01 13.38 -7.71
CA PRO A 60 -11.93 13.66 -6.27
C PRO A 60 -11.96 12.41 -5.38
N LYS A 61 -12.79 11.42 -5.74
CA LYS A 61 -12.92 10.15 -4.99
C LYS A 61 -11.65 9.31 -5.02
N GLU A 62 -10.99 9.25 -6.18
CA GLU A 62 -9.74 8.52 -6.33
C GLU A 62 -8.59 9.24 -5.61
N PHE A 63 -8.62 10.57 -5.59
CA PHE A 63 -7.68 11.36 -4.83
C PHE A 63 -7.84 11.17 -3.31
N GLU A 64 -9.08 11.04 -2.83
CA GLU A 64 -9.37 10.70 -1.44
C GLU A 64 -8.82 9.32 -1.07
N LYS A 65 -9.03 8.30 -1.91
CA LYS A 65 -8.41 6.97 -1.74
C LYS A 65 -6.88 7.05 -1.70
N LEU A 66 -6.26 7.84 -2.58
CA LEU A 66 -4.81 8.06 -2.59
C LEU A 66 -4.29 8.71 -1.30
N GLN A 67 -5.06 9.62 -0.72
CA GLN A 67 -4.74 10.21 0.58
C GLN A 67 -4.91 9.20 1.71
N GLU A 68 -5.94 8.37 1.64
CA GLU A 68 -6.17 7.29 2.61
C GLU A 68 -5.02 6.27 2.58
N PHE A 69 -4.55 5.85 1.40
CA PHE A 69 -3.38 4.97 1.29
C PHE A 69 -2.10 5.59 1.87
N GLN A 70 -1.92 6.90 1.75
CA GLN A 70 -0.81 7.60 2.38
C GLN A 70 -0.93 7.58 3.91
N LYS A 71 -2.13 7.83 4.45
CA LYS A 71 -2.39 7.86 5.89
C LYS A 71 -2.26 6.47 6.55
N THR A 72 -2.85 5.44 5.94
CA THR A 72 -2.89 4.08 6.49
C THR A 72 -1.49 3.45 6.63
N LYS A 73 -0.52 3.83 5.77
CA LYS A 73 0.86 3.33 5.87
C LYS A 73 1.74 4.10 6.86
N GLU A 74 1.43 5.36 7.14
CA GLU A 74 2.08 6.09 8.23
C GLU A 74 1.63 5.55 9.61
N ASP A 75 0.38 5.06 9.71
CA ASP A 75 -0.17 4.46 10.93
C ASP A 75 0.15 2.97 11.12
N SER A 76 0.60 2.25 10.09
CA SER A 76 0.93 0.82 10.23
C SER A 76 2.23 0.64 11.03
N VAL A 77 2.11 0.41 12.33
CA VAL A 77 3.23 0.04 13.20
C VAL A 77 3.82 -1.26 12.66
N LYS A 78 5.05 -1.19 12.14
CA LYS A 78 5.80 -2.38 11.72
C LYS A 78 6.10 -3.23 12.96
N PHE A 79 5.32 -4.28 13.17
CA PHE A 79 5.66 -5.30 14.15
C PHE A 79 6.96 -5.96 13.72
N ARG A 80 8.03 -5.69 14.45
CA ARG A 80 9.33 -6.35 14.26
C ARG A 80 9.25 -7.72 14.92
N THR A 81 8.77 -8.72 14.18
CA THR A 81 8.78 -10.10 14.65
C THR A 81 10.22 -10.60 14.59
N SER A 82 10.84 -10.80 15.74
CA SER A 82 12.13 -11.49 15.83
C SER A 82 11.94 -12.94 15.44
N LYS A 83 12.57 -13.38 14.35
CA LYS A 83 12.70 -14.81 14.04
C LYS A 83 13.74 -15.39 14.99
N ILE A 84 13.32 -16.29 15.86
CA ILE A 84 14.22 -17.10 16.68
C ILE A 84 14.41 -18.41 15.91
N GLU A 85 15.67 -18.78 15.67
CA GLU A 85 16.00 -20.03 14.99
C GLU A 85 15.76 -21.19 15.96
N SER A 86 15.00 -22.20 15.52
CA SER A 86 14.75 -23.39 16.32
C SER A 86 16.07 -24.16 16.49
N SER A 87 16.39 -24.54 17.73
CA SER A 87 17.53 -25.42 18.04
C SER A 87 17.29 -26.88 17.65
N THR A 88 16.08 -27.21 17.18
CA THR A 88 15.63 -28.58 16.93
C THR A 88 15.06 -28.70 15.52
N ASN A 89 15.30 -29.86 14.87
CA ASN A 89 14.80 -30.18 13.52
C ASN A 89 13.41 -30.83 13.54
N GLU A 90 12.84 -31.04 14.73
CA GLU A 90 11.52 -31.64 14.91
C GLU A 90 10.41 -30.66 14.52
N ASN A 91 9.25 -31.19 14.14
CA ASN A 91 8.13 -30.37 13.73
C ASN A 91 7.59 -29.57 14.92
N LEU A 92 7.15 -28.33 14.68
CA LEU A 92 6.59 -27.47 15.73
C LEU A 92 5.44 -28.14 16.49
N ASN A 93 4.64 -28.98 15.81
CA ASN A 93 3.53 -29.70 16.44
C ASN A 93 3.98 -30.72 17.49
N ASP A 94 5.21 -31.23 17.41
CA ASP A 94 5.76 -32.21 18.34
C ASP A 94 6.46 -31.55 19.55
N ILE A 95 6.87 -30.28 19.39
CA ILE A 95 7.57 -29.49 20.41
C ILE A 95 6.59 -28.71 21.28
N VAL A 96 5.43 -28.31 20.74
CA VAL A 96 4.44 -27.51 21.46
C VAL A 96 3.65 -28.42 22.41
N PRO A 97 3.61 -28.13 23.72
CA PRO A 97 2.85 -28.93 24.67
C PRO A 97 1.35 -28.87 24.36
N LEU A 98 0.72 -30.04 24.31
CA LEU A 98 -0.70 -30.24 23.95
C LEU A 98 -1.66 -29.41 24.82
N SER A 99 -1.26 -29.07 26.04
CA SER A 99 -2.02 -28.21 26.95
C SER A 99 -2.23 -26.78 26.45
N LEU A 100 -1.45 -26.32 25.46
CA LEU A 100 -1.65 -25.02 24.79
C LEU A 100 -2.48 -25.14 23.50
N ILE A 101 -2.74 -26.36 23.04
CA ILE A 101 -3.43 -26.66 21.78
C ILE A 101 -4.91 -26.99 22.06
N GLU A 102 -5.22 -27.51 23.23
CA GLU A 102 -6.60 -27.80 23.63
C GLU A 102 -7.37 -26.52 24.02
N PRO A 103 -8.57 -26.28 23.44
CA PRO A 103 -9.42 -25.19 23.87
C PRO A 103 -9.89 -25.46 25.31
N GLN A 104 -9.61 -24.52 26.22
CA GLN A 104 -10.16 -24.52 27.58
C GLN A 104 -11.69 -24.63 27.48
N LYS A 105 -12.24 -25.73 28.01
CA LYS A 105 -13.67 -26.04 28.01
C LYS A 105 -14.43 -25.24 29.07
#